data_AF-I2JP51-F1
#
_entry.id   AF-I2JP51-F1
#
_cell.length_a   1.000
_cell.length_b   1.000
_cell.length_c   1.000
_cell.angle_alpha   90.00
_cell.angle_beta   90.00
_cell.angle_gamma   90.00
#
_symmetry.space_group_name_H-M   'P 1'
#
loop_
_entity.id
_entity.type
_entity.pdbx_description
1 polymer ?
#
loop_
_entity_poly.entity_id
_entity_poly.type
_entity_poly.pdbx_seq_one_letter_code
_entity_poly.pdbx_strand_id
1 'polypeptide(L)' 'MLAIRLPEDIEARLTALAAKTGRTKTFYAKEAILEHIDDLEDKYLAANRLENPGKRWTVDDMQQDLDVGN' A
#
# COMPACT_ATOMS: atom_id res chain seq x y z
N MET A 1 17.65 3.36 -7.23
CA MET A 1 16.98 4.54 -7.82
C MET A 1 15.82 4.01 -8.65
N LEU A 2 14.59 4.40 -8.34
CA LEU A 2 13.38 3.93 -9.05
C LEU A 2 13.07 4.92 -10.17
N ALA A 3 13.00 4.43 -11.42
CA ALA A 3 12.61 5.24 -12.57
C ALA A 3 11.20 4.84 -13.00
N ILE A 4 10.25 5.77 -12.88
CA ILE A 4 8.85 5.59 -13.29
C ILE A 4 8.52 6.55 -14.42
N ARG A 5 7.72 6.10 -15.38
CA ARG A 5 7.11 6.99 -16.39
C ARG A 5 5.81 7.55 -15.83
N LEU A 6 5.73 8.87 -15.76
CA LEU A 6 4.53 9.57 -15.35
C LEU A 6 3.82 10.16 -16.57
N PRO A 7 2.47 10.22 -16.54
CA PRO A 7 1.72 11.03 -17.49
C PRO A 7 2.15 12.51 -17.47
N GLU A 8 2.12 13.17 -18.63
CA GLU A 8 2.60 14.55 -18.80
C GLU A 8 1.89 15.55 -17.87
N ASP A 9 0.61 15.35 -17.61
CA ASP A 9 -0.20 16.20 -16.72
C ASP A 9 0.28 16.12 -15.26
N ILE A 10 0.64 14.92 -14.80
CA ILE A 10 1.19 14.71 -13.46
C ILE A 10 2.58 15.34 -13.34
N GLU A 11 3.43 15.18 -14.35
CA GLU A 11 4.74 15.83 -14.38
C GLU A 11 4.64 17.36 -14.34
N ALA A 12 3.69 17.93 -15.09
CA ALA A 12 3.42 19.36 -15.09
C ALA A 12 2.96 19.85 -13.70
N ARG A 13 2.06 19.10 -13.04
CA ARG A 13 1.60 19.40 -11.67
C ARG A 13 2.73 19.36 -10.64
N LEU A 14 3.56 18.32 -10.69
CA LEU A 14 4.74 18.20 -9.82
C LEU A 14 5.74 19.32 -10.05
N THR A 15 5.96 19.70 -11.32
CA THR A 15 6.84 20.82 -11.68
C THR A 15 6.31 22.15 -11.14
N ALA A 16 5.02 22.43 -11.31
CA ALA A 16 4.40 23.65 -10.81
C ALA A 16 4.42 23.73 -9.27
N LEU A 17 4.17 22.60 -8.59
CA LEU A 17 4.21 22.55 -7.13
C LEU A 17 5.64 22.78 -6.61
N ALA A 18 6.62 22.10 -7.19
CA ALA A 18 8.04 22.28 -6.89
C ALA A 18 8.48 23.75 -7.02
N ALA A 19 8.11 24.40 -8.13
CA ALA A 19 8.44 25.80 -8.39
C ALA A 19 7.82 26.76 -7.35
N LYS A 20 6.59 26.48 -6.90
CA LYS A 20 5.87 27.32 -5.93
C LYS A 20 6.40 27.20 -4.51
N THR A 21 6.96 26.05 -4.13
CA THR A 21 7.32 25.74 -2.74
C THR A 21 8.82 25.66 -2.50
N GLY A 22 9.64 25.78 -3.54
CA GLY A 22 11.10 25.72 -3.47
C GLY A 22 11.66 24.31 -3.22
N ARG A 23 10.87 23.26 -3.43
CA ARG A 23 11.29 21.86 -3.25
C ARG A 23 11.45 21.15 -4.59
N THR A 24 12.10 19.98 -4.62
CA THR A 24 12.30 19.21 -5.87
C THR A 24 11.07 18.40 -6.25
N LYS A 25 10.95 18.05 -7.53
CA LYS A 25 9.90 17.14 -8.02
C LYS A 25 9.96 15.77 -7.32
N THR A 26 11.18 15.27 -7.11
CA THR A 26 11.44 13.99 -6.45
C THR A 26 10.95 13.98 -5.00
N PHE A 27 11.03 15.11 -4.29
CA PHE A 27 10.48 15.22 -2.94
C PHE A 27 8.98 14.94 -2.95
N TYR A 28 8.21 15.63 -3.80
CA TYR A 28 6.76 15.45 -3.87
C TYR A 28 6.33 14.09 -4.41
N ALA A 29 7.06 13.55 -5.39
CA ALA A 29 6.80 12.20 -5.86
C ALA A 29 7.02 11.16 -4.75
N LYS A 30 8.06 11.34 -3.93
CA LYS A 30 8.33 10.45 -2.78
C LYS A 30 7.24 10.57 -1.70
N GLU A 31 6.88 11.79 -1.32
CA GLU A 31 5.84 12.03 -0.32
C GLU A 31 4.51 11.40 -0.76
N ALA A 32 4.10 11.61 -2.02
CA ALA A 32 2.87 11.03 -2.55
C ALA A 32 2.88 9.49 -2.55
N ILE A 33 4.04 8.85 -2.74
CA ILE A 33 4.16 7.39 -2.66
C ILE A 33 4.04 6.94 -1.20
N LEU A 34 4.75 7.60 -0.27
CA LEU A 34 4.74 7.24 1.15
C LEU A 34 3.36 7.44 1.79
N GLU A 35 2.62 8.48 1.38
CA GLU A 35 1.28 8.73 1.90
C GLU A 35 0.26 7.66 1.47
N HIS A 36 0.50 6.96 0.36
CA HIS A 36 -0.45 6.00 -0.21
C HIS A 36 0.00 4.53 -0.14
N ILE A 37 1.23 4.25 0.31
CA ILE A 37 1.76 2.88 0.25
C ILE A 37 0.98 1.93 1.17
N ASP A 38 0.64 2.38 2.38
CA ASP A 38 -0.08 1.56 3.37
C ASP A 38 -1.48 1.14 2.84
N ASP A 39 -2.23 2.08 2.26
CA ASP A 39 -3.54 1.80 1.65
C ASP A 39 -3.45 0.80 0.50
N LEU A 40 -2.39 0.90 -0.31
CA LEU A 40 -2.15 -0.03 -1.41
C LEU A 40 -1.83 -1.42 -0.87
N GLU A 41 -0.95 -1.52 0.12
CA GLU A 41 -0.61 -2.78 0.77
C GLU A 41 -1.86 -3.47 1.32
N ASP A 42 -2.68 -2.76 2.09
CA ASP A 42 -3.92 -3.31 2.66
C ASP A 42 -4.87 -3.80 1.58
N LYS A 43 -5.10 -2.99 0.54
CA LYS A 43 -5.98 -3.35 -0.58
C LYS A 43 -5.51 -4.62 -1.27
N TYR A 44 -4.23 -4.69 -1.64
CA TYR A 44 -3.70 -5.83 -2.39
C TYR A 44 -3.56 -7.08 -1.52
N LEU A 45 -3.23 -6.94 -0.23
CA LEU A 45 -3.22 -8.06 0.70
C LEU A 45 -4.62 -8.62 0.93
N ALA A 46 -5.63 -7.75 1.08
CA ALA A 46 -7.03 -8.18 1.20
C ALA A 46 -7.52 -8.91 -0.07
N ALA A 47 -7.24 -8.35 -1.25
CA ALA A 47 -7.57 -8.99 -2.53
C ALA A 47 -6.88 -10.35 -2.68
N ASN A 48 -5.58 -10.43 -2.35
CA ASN A 48 -4.83 -11.67 -2.42
C ASN A 48 -5.41 -12.77 -1.50
N ARG A 49 -5.83 -12.41 -0.28
CA ARG A 49 -6.48 -13.36 0.65
C ARG A 49 -7.81 -13.88 0.13
N LEU A 50 -8.55 -13.05 -0.61
CA LEU A 50 -9.82 -13.47 -1.23
C LEU A 50 -9.56 -14.45 -2.38
N GLU A 51 -8.56 -14.17 -3.22
CA GLU A 51 -8.16 -15.04 -4.33
C GLU A 51 -7.50 -16.33 -3.86
N ASN A 52 -6.79 -16.28 -2.73
CA ASN A 52 -6.05 -17.40 -2.15
C ASN A 52 -6.54 -17.66 -0.71
N PRO A 53 -7.76 -18.19 -0.53
CA PRO A 53 -8.30 -18.43 0.79
C PRO A 53 -7.48 -19.50 1.51
N GLY A 54 -6.94 -19.15 2.69
CA GLY A 54 -6.31 -20.10 3.58
C GLY A 54 -7.30 -21.08 4.21
N LYS A 55 -6.80 -21.98 5.07
CA LYS A 55 -7.65 -22.88 5.85
C LYS A 55 -8.67 -22.07 6.65
N ARG A 56 -9.95 -22.33 6.43
CA ARG A 56 -11.04 -21.76 7.22
C ARG A 56 -11.20 -22.62 8.45
N TRP A 57 -11.21 -21.99 9.61
CA TRP A 57 -11.48 -22.64 10.89
C TRP A 57 -12.90 -22.30 11.31
N THR A 58 -13.63 -23.28 11.83
CA THR A 58 -14.86 -23.00 12.57
C THR A 58 -14.51 -22.51 13.98
N VAL A 59 -15.47 -21.90 14.68
CA VAL A 59 -15.28 -21.48 16.08
C VAL A 59 -14.93 -22.69 16.96
N ASP A 60 -15.58 -23.82 16.73
CA ASP A 60 -15.32 -25.08 17.45
C ASP A 60 -13.89 -25.61 17.16
N ASP A 61 -13.42 -25.54 15.91
CA ASP A 61 -12.06 -25.96 15.55
C ASP A 61 -10.99 -25.07 16.21
N MET A 62 -11.23 -23.76 16.35
CA MET A 62 -10.29 -22.86 17.05
C MET A 62 -10.29 -23.09 18.56
N GLN A 63 -11.45 -23.39 19.15
CA GLN A 63 -11.57 -23.65 20.59
C GLN A 63 -10.86 -24.93 21.01
N GLN A 64 -10.90 -25.99 20.20
CA GLN A 64 -10.16 -27.24 20.49
C GLN A 64 -8.64 -27.09 20.39
N ASP A 65 -8.13 -26.27 19.46
CA ASP A 65 -6.69 -26.08 19.25
C ASP A 65 -6.06 -25.12 20.28
N LEU A 66 -6.85 -24.23 20.89
CA LEU A 66 -6.39 -23.35 21.98
C LEU A 66 -6.37 -24.04 23.36
N ASP A 67 -7.07 -25.17 23.51
CA ASP A 67 -7.18 -25.91 24.78
C ASP A 67 -6.06 -26.95 25.00
N VAL A 68 -5.07 -27.03 24.11
CA VAL A 68 -3.82 -27.78 24.36
C VAL A 68 -2.83 -26.92 25.15
N GLY A 69 -3.23 -26.63 26.39
CA GLY A 69 -2.45 -25.83 27.33
C GLY A 69 -2.87 -26.07 28.78
N ASN A 70 -3.01 -27.33 29.20
CA ASN A 70 -3.00 -27.73 30.61
C ASN A 70 -2.34 -29.09 30.80
#